data_AF-A0A1F6G9T1-F1
#
_entry.id   AF-A0A1F6G9T1-F1
#
_cell.length_a   1.000
_cell.length_b   1.000
_cell.length_c   1.000
_cell.angle_alpha   90.00
_cell.angle_beta   90.00
_cell.angle_gamma   90.00
#
_symmetry.space_group_name_H-M   'P 1'
#
loop_
_entity.id
_entity.type
_entity.pdbx_description
1 polymer ?
#
loop_
_entity_poly.entity_id
_entity_poly.type
_entity_poly.pdbx_seq_one_letter_code
_entity_poly.pdbx_strand_id
1 'polypeptide(L)'
;MKPFLIMTLLFALTTPAWAAWYEGGSLAGSTIAQWKKAPIQDKVATASSWASGTPYISARLKRWKRPEPYMQHARRLVDCIDFTTGVTINYDQQLTFHFAKECMENFGWYERSK
;
A
#
# COMPACT_ATOMS: atom_id res chain seq x y z
N MET A 1 -28.51 16.62 -35.90
CA MET A 1 -28.59 15.73 -34.72
C MET A 1 -28.12 14.34 -35.14
N LYS A 2 -27.00 13.87 -34.58
CA LYS A 2 -26.46 12.50 -34.74
C LYS A 2 -25.62 12.20 -33.50
N PRO A 3 -25.96 11.20 -32.66
CA PRO A 3 -25.09 10.81 -31.57
C PRO A 3 -24.00 9.85 -32.08
N PHE A 4 -22.75 10.17 -31.77
CA PHE A 4 -21.61 9.27 -31.90
C PHE A 4 -21.68 8.26 -30.74
N LEU A 5 -21.96 7.00 -31.06
CA LEU A 5 -21.80 5.88 -30.14
C LEU A 5 -20.31 5.48 -30.14
N ILE A 6 -19.57 5.90 -29.12
CA ILE A 6 -18.23 5.38 -28.85
C ILE A 6 -18.41 4.16 -27.94
N MET A 7 -18.21 2.99 -28.54
CA MET A 7 -18.19 1.70 -27.87
C MET A 7 -16.88 1.57 -27.10
N THR A 8 -16.93 1.83 -25.79
CA THR A 8 -15.79 1.73 -24.89
C THR A 8 -15.40 0.26 -24.72
N LEU A 9 -14.26 -0.11 -25.29
CA LEU A 9 -13.61 -1.42 -25.11
C LEU A 9 -13.16 -1.55 -23.65
N LEU A 10 -13.85 -2.36 -22.85
CA LEU A 10 -13.39 -2.79 -21.53
C LEU A 10 -12.30 -3.84 -21.71
N PHE A 11 -11.04 -3.41 -21.71
CA PHE A 11 -9.90 -4.30 -21.58
C PHE A 11 -9.86 -4.81 -20.12
N ALA A 12 -10.55 -5.92 -19.86
CA ALA A 12 -10.41 -6.64 -18.60
C ALA A 12 -9.02 -7.30 -18.57
N LEU A 13 -8.04 -6.55 -18.06
CA LEU A 13 -6.76 -7.11 -17.63
C LEU A 13 -7.05 -8.06 -16.48
N THR A 14 -7.18 -9.35 -16.79
CA THR A 14 -7.25 -10.41 -15.78
C THR A 14 -5.89 -10.49 -15.10
N THR A 15 -5.74 -9.80 -13.98
CA THR A 15 -4.56 -9.93 -13.14
C THR A 15 -4.51 -11.38 -12.65
N PRO A 16 -3.34 -12.05 -12.74
CA PRO A 16 -3.28 -13.44 -12.35
C PRO A 16 -3.54 -13.55 -10.84
N ALA A 17 -4.25 -14.59 -10.40
CA ALA A 17 -4.75 -14.71 -9.02
C ALA A 17 -3.67 -14.61 -7.91
N TRP A 18 -2.39 -14.82 -8.25
CA TRP A 18 -1.24 -14.65 -7.35
C TRP A 18 -0.72 -13.20 -7.25
N ALA A 19 -1.17 -12.31 -8.13
CA ALA A 19 -0.94 -10.86 -8.11
C ALA A 19 -2.08 -10.08 -7.43
N ALA A 20 -3.25 -10.70 -7.30
CA ALA A 20 -4.46 -10.04 -6.81
C ALA A 20 -4.44 -9.70 -5.31
N TRP A 21 -3.54 -10.27 -4.51
CA TRP A 21 -3.53 -10.04 -3.06
C TRP A 21 -2.90 -8.70 -2.63
N TYR A 22 -2.20 -8.02 -3.55
CA TYR A 22 -1.60 -6.70 -3.29
C TYR A 22 -2.22 -5.55 -4.09
N GLU A 23 -2.94 -5.85 -5.16
CA GLU A 23 -3.71 -4.84 -5.91
C GLU A 23 -5.09 -4.69 -5.28
N GLY A 24 -5.34 -3.56 -4.61
CA GLY A 24 -6.70 -3.25 -4.12
C GLY A 24 -6.81 -2.82 -2.66
N GLY A 25 -5.72 -2.40 -2.01
CA GLY A 25 -5.81 -1.79 -0.68
C GLY A 25 -6.76 -0.59 -0.68
N SER A 26 -7.86 -0.68 0.07
CA SER A 26 -8.92 0.34 0.15
C SER A 26 -8.60 1.49 1.12
N LEU A 27 -7.45 1.42 1.80
CA LEU A 27 -7.12 2.30 2.93
C LEU A 27 -6.17 3.46 2.57
N ALA A 28 -5.89 3.70 1.28
CA ALA A 28 -4.93 4.70 0.83
C ALA A 28 -5.23 6.13 1.34
N GLY A 29 -6.52 6.46 1.54
CA GLY A 29 -7.00 7.72 2.12
C GLY A 29 -7.65 7.56 3.49
N SER A 30 -7.40 6.45 4.19
CA SER A 30 -8.05 6.16 5.47
C SER A 30 -7.49 7.01 6.62
N THR A 31 -8.32 7.27 7.62
CA THR A 31 -7.87 7.75 8.93
C THR A 31 -7.34 6.60 9.79
N ILE A 32 -6.61 6.93 10.87
CA ILE A 32 -6.18 5.94 11.86
C ILE A 32 -7.35 5.14 12.46
N ALA A 33 -8.50 5.78 12.71
CA ALA A 33 -9.68 5.06 13.20
C ALA A 33 -10.21 4.04 12.19
N GLN A 34 -10.20 4.38 10.89
CA GLN A 34 -10.61 3.47 9.82
C GLN A 34 -9.58 2.35 9.65
N TRP A 35 -8.29 2.67 9.72
CA TRP A 35 -7.21 1.70 9.68
C TRP A 35 -7.30 0.68 10.82
N LYS A 36 -7.47 1.13 12.08
CA LYS A 36 -7.58 0.26 13.26
C LYS A 36 -8.73 -0.75 13.14
N LYS A 37 -9.82 -0.39 12.48
CA LYS A 37 -11.00 -1.25 12.27
C LYS A 37 -10.92 -2.13 11.02
N ALA A 38 -9.97 -1.87 10.13
CA ALA A 38 -9.86 -2.56 8.86
C ALA A 38 -9.32 -3.99 9.04
N PRO A 39 -9.74 -4.94 8.18
CA PRO A 39 -9.20 -6.29 8.20
C PRO A 39 -7.71 -6.28 7.82
N ILE A 40 -6.96 -7.24 8.36
CA ILE A 40 -5.50 -7.33 8.15
C ILE A 40 -5.14 -7.46 6.66
N GLN A 41 -6.00 -8.10 5.86
CA GLN A 41 -5.80 -8.24 4.42
C GLN A 41 -5.76 -6.87 3.73
N ASP A 42 -6.69 -5.96 4.06
CA ASP A 42 -6.74 -4.61 3.47
C ASP A 42 -5.57 -3.75 3.94
N LYS A 43 -5.17 -3.88 5.21
CA LYS A 43 -3.97 -3.24 5.75
C LYS A 43 -2.72 -3.67 4.99
N VAL A 44 -2.53 -4.97 4.81
CA VAL A 44 -1.37 -5.54 4.10
C VAL A 44 -1.37 -5.14 2.63
N ALA A 45 -2.51 -5.21 1.93
CA ALA A 45 -2.59 -4.80 0.53
C ALA A 45 -2.23 -3.32 0.36
N THR A 46 -2.80 -2.45 1.20
CA THR A 46 -2.52 -1.00 1.19
C THR A 46 -1.07 -0.70 1.54
N ALA A 47 -0.54 -1.30 2.61
CA ALA A 47 0.84 -1.15 3.02
C ALA A 47 1.82 -1.62 1.94
N SER A 48 1.49 -2.71 1.25
CA SER A 48 2.31 -3.16 0.12
C SER A 48 2.32 -2.12 -0.99
N SER A 49 1.14 -1.60 -1.39
CA SER A 49 1.02 -0.54 -2.40
C SER A 49 1.91 0.66 -2.06
N TRP A 50 1.85 1.17 -0.81
CA TRP A 50 2.74 2.24 -0.35
C TRP A 50 4.22 1.86 -0.43
N ALA A 51 4.57 0.66 0.02
CA ALA A 51 5.95 0.18 -0.04
C ALA A 51 6.46 0.11 -1.49
N SER A 52 5.69 -0.41 -2.45
CA SER A 52 6.10 -0.42 -3.86
C SER A 52 6.24 0.95 -4.51
N GLY A 53 5.54 1.96 -4.00
CA GLY A 53 5.70 3.35 -4.43
C GLY A 53 7.07 3.92 -4.06
N THR A 54 7.83 3.29 -3.16
CA THR A 54 9.17 3.75 -2.79
C THR A 54 10.23 3.32 -3.81
N PRO A 55 11.19 4.18 -4.18
CA PRO A 55 12.27 3.84 -5.12
C PRO A 55 13.12 2.64 -4.68
N TYR A 56 13.42 2.52 -3.37
CA TYR A 56 14.23 1.43 -2.84
C TYR A 56 13.57 0.06 -3.01
N ILE A 57 12.32 -0.06 -2.59
CA ILE A 57 11.57 -1.32 -2.66
C ILE A 57 11.25 -1.65 -4.11
N SER A 58 10.82 -0.68 -4.93
CA SER A 58 10.56 -0.92 -6.36
C SER A 58 11.80 -1.41 -7.12
N ALA A 59 13.00 -0.89 -6.82
CA ALA A 59 14.25 -1.38 -7.40
C ALA A 59 14.59 -2.82 -6.97
N ARG A 60 14.32 -3.19 -5.71
CA ARG A 60 14.49 -4.57 -5.23
C ARG A 60 13.46 -5.51 -5.87
N LEU A 61 12.21 -5.08 -6.03
CA LEU A 61 11.15 -5.87 -6.66
C LEU A 61 11.49 -6.23 -8.12
N LYS A 62 11.95 -5.26 -8.91
CA LYS A 62 12.41 -5.49 -10.29
C LYS A 62 13.54 -6.53 -10.35
N ARG A 63 14.42 -6.55 -9.35
CA ARG A 63 15.57 -7.46 -9.28
C ARG A 63 15.18 -8.88 -8.84
N TRP A 64 14.18 -9.03 -7.96
CA TRP A 64 13.92 -10.30 -7.28
C TRP A 64 12.86 -11.17 -7.99
N LYS A 65 12.06 -10.60 -8.92
CA LYS A 65 11.02 -11.30 -9.72
C LYS A 65 10.10 -12.22 -8.89
N ARG A 66 9.97 -11.99 -7.58
CA ARG A 66 9.21 -12.83 -6.64
C ARG A 66 8.33 -11.97 -5.72
N PRO A 67 7.09 -12.41 -5.44
CA PRO A 67 6.15 -11.69 -4.59
C PRO A 67 6.40 -11.89 -3.08
N GLU A 68 7.05 -12.96 -2.62
CA GLU A 68 7.27 -13.24 -1.19
C GLU A 68 7.98 -12.13 -0.38
N PRO A 69 9.04 -11.46 -0.89
CA PRO A 69 9.69 -10.36 -0.16
C PRO A 69 8.73 -9.20 0.12
N TYR A 70 7.71 -9.05 -0.72
CA TYR A 70 6.76 -7.94 -0.64
C TYR A 70 5.79 -8.10 0.53
N MET A 71 5.35 -9.31 0.83
CA MET A 71 4.47 -9.58 1.97
C MET A 71 5.17 -9.27 3.30
N GLN A 72 6.48 -9.59 3.40
CA GLN A 72 7.26 -9.28 4.60
C GLN A 72 7.43 -7.77 4.80
N HIS A 73 7.71 -7.02 3.74
CA HIS A 73 7.79 -5.55 3.80
C HIS A 73 6.44 -4.92 4.16
N ALA A 74 5.34 -5.39 3.53
CA ALA A 74 4.00 -4.91 3.84
C ALA A 74 3.61 -5.16 5.30
N ARG A 75 3.83 -6.37 5.83
CA ARG A 75 3.56 -6.69 7.24
C ARG A 75 4.39 -5.82 8.18
N ARG A 76 5.69 -5.67 7.90
CA ARG A 76 6.57 -4.81 8.70
C ARG A 76 6.08 -3.35 8.75
N LEU A 77 5.54 -2.85 7.64
CA LEU A 77 4.96 -1.51 7.59
C LEU A 77 3.65 -1.44 8.40
N VAL A 78 2.77 -2.44 8.31
CA VAL A 78 1.56 -2.53 9.14
C VAL A 78 1.91 -2.52 10.63
N ASP A 79 2.88 -3.35 11.05
CA ASP A 79 3.29 -3.46 12.45
C ASP A 79 3.80 -2.13 13.00
N CYS A 80 4.57 -1.39 12.19
CA CYS A 80 5.06 -0.06 12.60
C CYS A 80 3.92 0.96 12.72
N ILE A 81 2.98 1.00 11.78
CA ILE A 81 1.81 1.89 11.85
C ILE A 81 0.98 1.57 13.10
N ASP A 82 0.68 0.29 13.32
CA ASP A 82 -0.11 -0.17 14.48
C ASP A 82 0.62 0.14 15.80
N PHE A 83 1.95 0.00 15.84
CA PHE A 83 2.76 0.40 17.00
C PHE A 83 2.71 1.91 17.25
N THR A 84 3.06 2.74 16.26
CA THR A 84 3.13 4.20 16.41
C THR A 84 1.78 4.79 16.80
N THR A 85 0.69 4.27 16.22
CA THR A 85 -0.68 4.79 16.44
C THR A 85 -1.42 4.11 17.60
N GLY A 86 -0.88 3.02 18.13
CA GLY A 86 -1.33 2.35 19.35
C GLY A 86 -0.75 2.97 20.63
N VAL A 87 0.44 3.55 20.54
CA VAL A 87 1.11 4.25 21.66
C VAL A 87 0.52 5.64 21.91
N THR A 88 -0.23 6.21 20.95
CA THR A 88 -0.72 7.60 20.99
C THR A 88 -2.24 7.69 20.84
N ILE A 89 -2.90 8.35 21.80
CA ILE A 89 -4.35 8.27 22.01
C ILE A 89 -5.16 9.29 21.18
N ASN A 90 -4.55 10.08 20.29
CA ASN A 90 -5.19 11.27 19.72
C ASN A 90 -5.05 11.46 18.20
N TYR A 91 -4.73 10.40 17.45
CA TYR A 91 -4.52 10.48 16.00
C TYR A 91 -5.64 9.89 15.15
N ASP A 92 -6.76 9.53 15.75
CA ASP A 92 -7.84 8.80 15.09
C ASP A 92 -8.41 9.49 13.82
N GLN A 93 -8.27 10.82 13.72
CA GLN A 93 -8.68 11.62 12.55
C GLN A 93 -7.55 11.87 11.54
N GLN A 94 -6.30 11.60 11.90
CA GLN A 94 -5.17 11.79 10.99
C GLN A 94 -5.13 10.71 9.93
N LEU A 95 -4.63 11.07 8.75
CA LEU A 95 -4.46 10.12 7.65
C LEU A 95 -3.36 9.11 7.99
N THR A 96 -3.68 7.83 7.82
CA THR A 96 -2.76 6.72 8.06
C THR A 96 -1.49 6.83 7.23
N PHE A 97 -1.59 7.42 6.04
CA PHE A 97 -0.45 7.62 5.16
C PHE A 97 0.69 8.44 5.79
N HIS A 98 0.40 9.38 6.70
CA HIS A 98 1.45 10.14 7.39
C HIS A 98 2.35 9.24 8.23
N PHE A 99 1.75 8.33 9.00
CA PHE A 99 2.47 7.35 9.81
C PHE A 99 3.15 6.30 8.96
N ALA A 100 2.53 5.89 7.85
CA ALA A 100 3.16 5.00 6.89
C ALA A 100 4.46 5.62 6.34
N LYS A 101 4.44 6.91 5.99
CA LYS A 101 5.61 7.64 5.52
C LYS A 101 6.72 7.68 6.58
N GLU A 102 6.39 8.03 7.82
CA GLU A 102 7.35 8.04 8.94
C GLU A 102 8.01 6.67 9.15
N CYS A 103 7.21 5.59 9.13
CA CYS A 103 7.72 4.23 9.23
C CYS A 103 8.67 3.88 8.06
N MET A 104 8.31 4.24 6.83
CA MET A 104 9.13 3.98 5.65
C MET A 104 10.44 4.80 5.65
N GLU A 105 10.43 6.02 6.18
CA GLU A 105 11.64 6.83 6.43
C GLU A 105 12.55 6.18 7.48
N ASN A 106 11.99 5.75 8.61
CA ASN A 106 12.71 5.03 9.66
C ASN A 106 13.29 3.69 9.17
N PHE A 107 12.66 3.05 8.17
CA PHE A 107 13.22 1.86 7.53
C PHE A 107 14.28 2.16 6.47
N GLY A 108 14.50 3.43 6.11
CA GLY A 108 15.42 3.85 5.05
C GLY A 108 14.94 3.50 3.65
N TRP A 109 13.63 3.46 3.40
CA TRP A 109 13.08 3.08 2.09
C TRP A 109 13.02 4.24 1.08
N TYR A 110 13.23 5.48 1.53
CA TYR A 110 13.29 6.66 0.67
C TYR A 110 14.71 6.99 0.20
N GLU A 111 15.77 6.39 0.77
CA GLU A 111 17.16 6.71 0.41
C GLU A 111 17.99 5.49 -0.01
N ARG A 112 18.25 5.43 -1.33
CA ARG A 112 19.60 5.30 -1.92
C ARG A 112 19.53 5.54 -3.44
N SER A 113 19.14 6.75 -3.82
CA SER A 113 19.58 7.35 -5.08
C SER A 113 20.90 8.05 -4.80
N LYS A 114 22.00 7.31 -4.92
CA LYS A 114 23.31 7.89 -5.22
C LYS A 114 23.50 7.84 -6.73
#